data_AF-A0A3A0UQ93-F1
#
_entry.id   AF-A0A3A0UQ93-F1
#
_cell.length_a   1.000
_cell.length_b   1.000
_cell.length_c   1.000
_cell.angle_alpha   90.00
_cell.angle_beta   90.00
_cell.angle_gamma   90.00
#
_symmetry.space_group_name_H-M   'P 1'
#
loop_
_entity.id
_entity.type
_entity.pdbx_description
1 polymer ?
#
loop_
_entity_poly.entity_id
_entity_poly.type
_entity_poly.pdbx_seq_one_letter_code
_entity_poly.pdbx_strand_id
1 'polypeptide(L)'
;FKNVDTTHVWLWAQLAVFLHVFVDIFNSYGTQALRPITNKWIQLSVINTFDPIIFVLWCIGILLWIVGVHPYLAFFPIVGILVVYYIIRFRMQAIIKQQALRQIKQEHNPVKVFVAPTIRFMQWRVAVQTEMHDYVGRSYGRNIVFSDKSKRQSFPSDDLMQYVKDDKNI
;
A
#
# COMPACT_ATOMS: atom_id res chain seq x y z
N PHE A 1 -30.99 0.30 -26.26
CA PHE A 1 -30.95 0.93 -24.91
C PHE A 1 -31.74 2.24 -24.89
N LYS A 2 -33.09 2.21 -24.98
CA LYS A 2 -33.90 3.46 -25.06
C LYS A 2 -34.25 4.08 -23.69
N ASN A 3 -34.05 3.34 -22.59
CA ASN A 3 -34.41 3.75 -21.22
C ASN A 3 -33.20 3.79 -20.26
N VAL A 4 -31.97 3.80 -20.78
CA VAL A 4 -30.77 3.89 -19.95
C VAL A 4 -30.32 5.34 -19.95
N ASP A 5 -30.35 5.97 -18.80
CA ASP A 5 -29.79 7.30 -18.62
C ASP A 5 -28.25 7.22 -18.77
N THR A 6 -27.75 7.76 -19.89
CA THR A 6 -26.33 7.77 -20.21
C THR A 6 -25.52 8.56 -19.19
N THR A 7 -26.09 9.60 -18.58
CA THR A 7 -25.41 10.39 -17.55
C THR A 7 -25.27 9.61 -16.25
N HIS A 8 -26.28 8.83 -15.87
CA HIS A 8 -26.22 7.95 -14.72
C HIS A 8 -25.11 6.91 -14.87
N VAL A 9 -25.06 6.21 -16.01
CA VAL A 9 -23.99 5.22 -16.28
C VAL A 9 -22.61 5.87 -16.29
N TRP A 10 -22.48 7.04 -16.92
CA TRP A 10 -21.23 7.78 -16.96
C TRP A 10 -20.74 8.19 -15.56
N LEU A 11 -21.64 8.68 -14.69
CA LEU A 11 -21.31 9.02 -13.30
C LEU A 11 -20.88 7.79 -12.49
N TRP A 12 -21.57 6.66 -12.63
CA TRP A 12 -21.17 5.42 -11.95
C TRP A 12 -19.82 4.89 -12.43
N ALA A 13 -19.54 4.99 -13.74
CA ALA A 13 -18.24 4.64 -14.28
C ALA A 13 -17.14 5.54 -13.71
N GLN A 14 -17.36 6.86 -13.65
CA GLN A 14 -16.40 7.80 -13.08
C GLN A 14 -16.17 7.56 -11.58
N LEU A 15 -17.24 7.27 -10.84
CA LEU A 15 -17.17 6.93 -9.42
C LEU A 15 -16.39 5.63 -9.20
N ALA A 16 -16.61 4.61 -10.02
CA ALA A 16 -15.88 3.34 -9.93
C ALA A 16 -14.37 3.54 -10.18
N VAL A 17 -14.00 4.33 -11.20
CA VAL A 17 -12.59 4.67 -11.47
C VAL A 17 -11.97 5.44 -10.30
N PHE A 18 -12.69 6.44 -9.78
CA PHE A 18 -12.21 7.22 -8.63
C PHE A 18 -11.98 6.33 -7.40
N LEU A 19 -12.95 5.48 -7.05
CA LEU A 19 -12.84 4.58 -5.91
C LEU A 19 -11.70 3.56 -6.09
N HIS A 20 -11.50 3.04 -7.30
CA HIS A 20 -10.40 2.12 -7.60
C HIS A 20 -9.04 2.79 -7.35
N VAL A 21 -8.79 3.94 -7.99
CA VAL A 21 -7.54 4.69 -7.83
C VAL A 21 -7.33 5.12 -6.38
N PHE A 22 -8.40 5.52 -5.68
CA PHE A 22 -8.34 5.88 -4.27
C PHE A 22 -7.88 4.70 -3.40
N VAL A 23 -8.45 3.51 -3.59
CA VAL A 23 -8.06 2.32 -2.83
C VAL A 23 -6.63 1.87 -3.16
N ASP A 24 -6.17 2.08 -4.39
CA ASP A 24 -4.80 1.76 -4.81
C ASP A 24 -3.72 2.58 -4.07
N ILE A 25 -4.05 3.77 -3.57
CA ILE A 25 -3.12 4.58 -2.74
C ILE A 25 -2.70 3.81 -1.47
N PHE A 26 -3.58 2.98 -0.92
CA PHE A 26 -3.32 2.19 0.29
C PHE A 26 -2.44 0.98 0.03
N ASN A 27 -2.26 0.60 -1.23
CA ASN A 27 -1.45 -0.54 -1.63
C ASN A 27 0.06 -0.24 -1.52
N SER A 28 0.84 -1.31 -1.36
CA SER A 28 2.30 -1.34 -1.41
C SER A 28 2.93 -0.99 -2.76
N TYR A 29 2.21 -1.20 -3.88
CA TYR A 29 2.70 -0.85 -5.22
C TYR A 29 2.70 0.66 -5.48
N GLY A 30 1.75 1.37 -4.87
CA GLY A 30 1.54 2.80 -5.10
C GLY A 30 0.78 3.12 -6.39
N THR A 31 0.25 4.34 -6.45
CA THR A 31 -0.41 4.85 -7.66
C THR A 31 0.00 6.30 -7.91
N GLN A 32 0.01 6.71 -9.18
CA GLN A 32 0.18 8.11 -9.59
C GLN A 32 -1.16 8.84 -9.55
N ALA A 33 -1.79 8.90 -8.37
CA ALA A 33 -3.13 9.46 -8.20
C ALA A 33 -3.25 10.95 -8.59
N LEU A 34 -2.13 11.69 -8.71
CA LEU A 34 -2.11 13.12 -8.98
C LEU A 34 -1.65 13.48 -10.40
N ARG A 35 -1.58 12.52 -11.32
CA ARG A 35 -1.28 12.82 -12.73
C ARG A 35 -2.45 13.62 -13.34
N PRO A 36 -2.22 14.67 -14.17
CA PRO A 36 -0.94 15.18 -14.70
C PRO A 36 -0.24 16.25 -13.86
N ILE A 37 -0.77 16.60 -12.68
CA ILE A 37 -0.21 17.66 -11.83
C ILE A 37 1.17 17.28 -11.29
N THR A 38 1.36 16.01 -10.90
CA THR A 38 2.67 15.51 -10.48
C THR A 38 2.85 14.04 -10.86
N ASN A 39 4.10 13.67 -11.17
CA ASN A 39 4.51 12.30 -11.47
C ASN A 39 4.93 11.53 -10.20
N LYS A 40 4.65 12.07 -9.00
CA LYS A 40 5.00 11.41 -7.74
C LYS A 40 4.12 10.18 -7.51
N TRP A 41 4.78 9.07 -7.20
CA TRP A 41 4.13 7.85 -6.72
C TRP A 41 3.71 8.02 -5.26
N ILE A 42 2.43 7.82 -4.98
CA ILE A 42 1.91 7.85 -3.61
C ILE A 42 1.60 6.40 -3.21
N GLN A 43 2.26 5.95 -2.14
CA GLN A 43 2.04 4.63 -1.56
C GLN A 43 2.00 4.74 -0.05
N LEU A 44 0.88 4.34 0.55
CA LEU A 44 0.79 4.21 2.01
C LEU A 44 1.25 2.83 2.48
N SER A 45 1.29 1.82 1.59
CA SER A 45 1.77 0.47 1.91
C SER A 45 1.10 -0.14 3.14
N VAL A 46 -0.23 -0.05 3.22
CA VAL A 46 -1.02 -0.56 4.35
C VAL A 46 -1.52 -1.97 4.04
N ILE A 47 -1.91 -2.20 2.79
CA ILE A 47 -2.42 -3.48 2.29
C ILE A 47 -1.51 -4.01 1.18
N ASN A 48 -1.50 -5.34 1.05
CA ASN A 48 -0.84 -5.99 -0.07
C ASN A 48 -1.68 -5.82 -1.35
N THR A 49 -1.06 -5.87 -2.53
CA THR A 49 -1.77 -5.74 -3.81
C THR A 49 -2.88 -6.77 -3.95
N PHE A 50 -2.61 -7.98 -3.50
CA PHE A 50 -3.60 -9.02 -3.38
C PHE A 50 -3.74 -9.39 -1.91
N ASP A 51 -4.84 -8.96 -1.30
CA ASP A 51 -5.19 -9.28 0.07
C ASP A 51 -6.24 -10.41 0.08
N PRO A 52 -5.87 -11.65 0.47
CA PRO A 52 -6.79 -12.79 0.44
C PRO A 52 -8.02 -12.58 1.33
N ILE A 53 -7.91 -11.82 2.42
CA ILE A 53 -9.03 -11.58 3.34
C ILE A 53 -10.06 -10.69 2.66
N ILE A 54 -9.60 -9.56 2.09
CA ILE A 54 -10.47 -8.65 1.34
C ILE A 54 -11.14 -9.40 0.17
N PHE A 55 -10.36 -10.19 -0.58
CA PHE A 55 -10.88 -10.98 -1.70
C PHE A 55 -11.98 -11.97 -1.27
N VAL A 56 -11.73 -12.76 -0.22
CA VAL A 56 -12.71 -13.73 0.29
C VAL A 56 -13.98 -13.04 0.80
N LEU A 57 -13.86 -11.91 1.50
CA LEU A 57 -15.02 -11.15 1.96
C LEU A 57 -15.90 -10.71 0.78
N TRP A 58 -15.30 -10.20 -0.30
CA TRP A 58 -16.05 -9.86 -1.51
C TRP A 58 -16.72 -11.08 -2.16
N CYS A 59 -16.03 -12.22 -2.24
CA CYS A 59 -16.61 -13.47 -2.73
C CYS A 59 -17.83 -13.89 -1.90
N ILE A 60 -17.77 -13.79 -0.57
CA ILE A 60 -18.90 -14.10 0.31
C ILE A 60 -20.08 -13.15 0.01
N GLY A 61 -19.83 -11.86 -0.16
CA GLY A 61 -20.87 -10.89 -0.53
C GLY A 61 -21.56 -11.24 -1.84
N ILE A 62 -20.78 -11.62 -2.85
CA ILE A 62 -21.31 -12.06 -4.16
C ILE A 62 -22.14 -13.35 -4.01
N LEU A 63 -21.66 -14.34 -3.25
CA LEU A 63 -22.40 -15.58 -3.01
C LEU A 63 -23.73 -15.33 -2.30
N LEU A 64 -23.74 -14.50 -1.26
CA LEU A 64 -24.97 -14.11 -0.56
C LEU A 64 -25.96 -13.42 -1.49
N TRP A 65 -25.47 -12.52 -2.34
CA TRP A 65 -26.30 -11.83 -3.33
C TRP A 65 -26.89 -12.79 -4.36
N ILE A 66 -26.12 -13.76 -4.87
CA ILE A 66 -26.59 -14.78 -5.81
C ILE A 66 -27.69 -15.66 -5.20
N VAL A 67 -27.61 -15.97 -3.90
CA VAL A 67 -28.63 -16.76 -3.18
C VAL A 67 -29.91 -15.93 -2.90
N GLY A 68 -29.93 -14.65 -3.26
CA GLY A 68 -31.11 -13.78 -3.17
C GLY A 68 -31.11 -12.86 -1.96
N VAL A 69 -30.01 -12.76 -1.20
CA VAL A 69 -29.89 -11.76 -0.14
C VAL A 69 -29.86 -10.37 -0.75
N HIS A 70 -30.63 -9.45 -0.18
CA HIS A 70 -30.66 -8.06 -0.64
C HIS A 70 -29.24 -7.47 -0.65
N PRO A 71 -28.80 -6.79 -1.74
CA PRO A 71 -27.42 -6.32 -1.88
C PRO A 71 -26.96 -5.43 -0.72
N TYR A 72 -27.83 -4.57 -0.19
CA TYR A 72 -27.51 -3.78 1.01
C TYR A 72 -27.15 -4.65 2.22
N LEU A 73 -27.87 -5.75 2.47
CA LEU A 73 -27.59 -6.65 3.59
C LEU A 73 -26.34 -7.49 3.34
N ALA A 74 -26.05 -7.83 2.07
CA ALA A 74 -24.85 -8.58 1.72
C ALA A 74 -23.58 -7.73 1.84
N PHE A 75 -23.56 -6.52 1.27
CA PHE A 75 -22.33 -5.72 1.10
C PHE A 75 -22.10 -4.67 2.18
N PHE A 76 -23.14 -4.10 2.79
CA PHE A 76 -22.96 -3.03 3.80
C PHE A 76 -22.18 -3.51 5.04
N PRO A 77 -22.47 -4.70 5.61
CA PRO A 77 -21.65 -5.25 6.70
C PRO A 77 -20.20 -5.51 6.28
N ILE A 78 -19.98 -5.98 5.04
CA ILE A 78 -18.63 -6.23 4.50
C ILE A 78 -17.83 -4.93 4.46
N VAL A 79 -18.43 -3.84 3.95
CA VAL A 79 -17.78 -2.51 3.95
C VAL A 79 -17.41 -2.08 5.37
N GLY A 80 -18.31 -2.27 6.35
CA GLY A 80 -18.02 -1.98 7.76
C GLY A 80 -16.84 -2.78 8.31
N ILE A 81 -16.77 -4.08 8.01
CA ILE A 81 -15.65 -4.96 8.38
C ILE A 81 -14.35 -4.48 7.73
N LEU A 82 -14.39 -4.09 6.45
CA LEU A 82 -13.23 -3.57 5.72
C LEU A 82 -12.73 -2.25 6.32
N VAL A 83 -13.61 -1.35 6.73
CA VAL A 83 -13.18 -0.11 7.43
C VAL A 83 -12.39 -0.44 8.69
N VAL A 84 -12.91 -1.34 9.54
CA VAL A 84 -12.21 -1.79 10.76
C VAL A 84 -10.88 -2.48 10.41
N TYR A 85 -10.88 -3.32 9.38
CA TYR A 85 -9.68 -3.98 8.87
C TYR A 85 -8.58 -2.97 8.51
N TYR A 86 -8.90 -1.93 7.72
CA TYR A 86 -7.94 -0.90 7.35
C TYR A 86 -7.39 -0.17 8.59
N ILE A 87 -8.23 0.17 9.56
CA ILE A 87 -7.78 0.81 10.82
C ILE A 87 -6.76 -0.08 11.53
N ILE A 88 -7.03 -1.39 11.65
CA ILE A 88 -6.11 -2.34 12.27
C ILE A 88 -4.77 -2.37 11.51
N ARG A 89 -4.83 -2.45 10.18
CA ARG A 89 -3.63 -2.48 9.32
C ARG A 89 -2.78 -1.24 9.47
N PHE A 90 -3.39 -0.05 9.50
CA PHE A 90 -2.70 1.21 9.78
C PHE A 90 -1.99 1.19 11.13
N ARG A 91 -2.66 0.72 12.19
CA ARG A 91 -2.07 0.63 13.52
C ARG A 91 -0.90 -0.35 13.55
N MET A 92 -1.02 -1.51 12.91
CA MET A 92 0.08 -2.48 12.81
C MET A 92 1.30 -1.88 12.11
N GLN A 93 1.09 -1.24 10.96
CA GLN A 93 2.16 -0.60 10.21
C GLN A 93 2.85 0.49 11.04
N ALA A 94 2.07 1.33 11.74
CA ALA A 94 2.61 2.38 12.61
C ALA A 94 3.45 1.81 13.75
N ILE A 95 3.00 0.74 14.40
CA ILE A 95 3.75 0.06 15.47
C ILE A 95 5.07 -0.49 14.93
N ILE A 96 5.05 -1.21 13.81
CA ILE A 96 6.25 -1.80 13.20
C ILE A 96 7.23 -0.69 12.80
N LYS A 97 6.74 0.40 12.20
CA LYS A 97 7.56 1.56 11.83
C LYS A 97 8.24 2.18 13.06
N GLN A 98 7.51 2.36 14.16
CA GLN A 98 8.06 2.88 15.41
C GLN A 98 9.10 1.93 16.02
N GLN A 99 8.87 0.62 15.99
CA GLN A 99 9.81 -0.38 16.49
C GLN A 99 11.10 -0.41 15.65
N ALA A 100 10.98 -0.41 14.32
CA ALA A 100 12.13 -0.36 13.41
C ALA A 100 12.99 0.89 13.65
N LEU A 101 12.34 2.05 13.83
CA LEU A 101 13.02 3.30 14.16
C LEU A 101 13.76 3.23 15.50
N ARG A 102 13.15 2.64 16.53
CA ARG A 102 13.78 2.49 17.86
C ARG A 102 15.00 1.58 17.81
N GLN A 103 14.91 0.46 17.10
CA GLN A 103 16.00 -0.51 17.01
C GLN A 103 17.21 0.07 16.27
N ILE A 104 16.99 0.82 15.20
CA ILE A 104 18.11 1.38 14.40
C ILE A 104 18.66 2.66 15.00
N LYS A 105 17.84 3.51 15.62
CA LYS A 105 18.33 4.74 16.29
C LYS A 105 19.34 4.45 17.41
N GLN A 106 19.34 3.24 17.97
CA GLN A 106 20.34 2.81 18.94
C GLN A 106 21.73 2.58 18.31
N GLU A 107 21.81 2.32 17.01
CA GLU A 107 23.05 1.94 16.31
C GLU A 107 23.49 2.99 15.27
N HIS A 108 22.54 3.62 14.55
CA HIS A 108 22.78 4.56 13.45
C HIS A 108 21.62 5.56 13.31
N ASN A 109 21.84 6.70 12.63
CA ASN A 109 20.75 7.65 12.34
C ASN A 109 19.92 7.18 11.12
N PRO A 110 18.63 6.84 11.27
CA PRO A 110 17.81 6.36 10.15
C PRO A 110 17.36 7.52 9.26
N VAL A 111 17.62 7.41 7.96
CA VAL A 111 17.23 8.43 6.96
C VAL A 111 15.80 8.16 6.46
N LYS A 112 15.48 6.89 6.15
CA LYS A 112 14.14 6.47 5.68
C LYS A 112 13.79 5.09 6.21
N VAL A 113 12.50 4.90 6.53
CA VAL A 113 11.94 3.61 6.95
C VAL A 113 10.75 3.26 6.06
N PHE A 114 10.86 2.13 5.40
CA PHE A 114 9.82 1.55 4.56
C PHE A 114 9.27 0.29 5.23
N VAL A 115 7.96 0.24 5.42
CA VAL A 115 7.26 -0.91 5.98
C VAL A 115 6.17 -1.29 4.99
N ALA A 116 6.35 -2.45 4.36
CA ALA A 116 5.44 -2.97 3.35
C ALA A 116 4.80 -4.28 3.84
N PRO A 117 3.50 -4.47 3.59
CA PRO A 117 2.80 -5.66 3.98
C PRO A 117 3.17 -6.85 3.08
N THR A 118 2.84 -8.05 3.52
CA THR A 118 2.91 -9.25 2.68
C THR A 118 1.52 -9.89 2.54
N ILE A 119 1.43 -10.94 1.72
CA ILE A 119 0.21 -11.76 1.59
C ILE A 119 -0.20 -12.41 2.91
N ARG A 120 0.75 -12.63 3.84
CA ARG A 120 0.47 -13.16 5.17
C ARG A 120 0.20 -12.00 6.12
N PHE A 121 -0.96 -12.02 6.75
CA PHE A 121 -1.46 -10.92 7.58
C PHE A 121 -0.47 -10.41 8.64
N MET A 122 0.22 -11.31 9.35
CA MET A 122 1.17 -10.96 10.41
C MET A 122 2.60 -10.68 9.93
N GLN A 123 2.90 -10.93 8.65
CA GLN A 123 4.24 -10.72 8.12
C GLN A 123 4.34 -9.40 7.36
N TRP A 124 5.37 -8.65 7.67
CA TRP A 124 5.68 -7.37 7.03
C TRP A 124 7.14 -7.37 6.59
N ARG A 125 7.43 -6.72 5.47
CA ARG A 125 8.79 -6.42 5.02
C ARG A 125 9.17 -5.06 5.57
N VAL A 126 10.35 -4.98 6.18
CA VAL A 126 10.87 -3.75 6.76
C VAL A 126 12.19 -3.47 6.06
N ALA A 127 12.32 -2.29 5.47
CA ALA A 127 13.58 -1.81 4.94
C ALA A 127 13.91 -0.48 5.61
N VAL A 128 15.11 -0.37 6.16
CA VAL A 128 15.58 0.86 6.79
C VAL A 128 16.86 1.29 6.12
N GLN A 129 16.84 2.53 5.64
CA GLN A 129 17.97 3.16 5.00
C GLN A 129 18.66 4.07 6.01
N THR A 130 19.95 3.84 6.21
CA THR A 130 20.85 4.71 6.96
C THR A 130 21.78 5.45 6.01
N GLU A 131 22.62 6.34 6.51
CA GLU A 131 23.57 7.07 5.68
C GLU A 131 24.53 6.14 4.93
N MET A 132 24.96 5.06 5.61
CA MET A 132 26.05 4.18 5.16
C MET A 132 25.59 2.79 4.71
N HIS A 133 24.45 2.30 5.21
CA HIS A 133 23.97 0.94 4.97
C HIS A 133 22.45 0.89 4.76
N ASP A 134 22.01 -0.07 3.96
CA ASP A 134 20.60 -0.44 3.79
C ASP A 134 20.33 -1.77 4.51
N TYR A 135 19.38 -1.75 5.43
CA TYR A 135 18.98 -2.90 6.24
C TYR A 135 17.65 -3.44 5.73
N VAL A 136 17.62 -4.72 5.33
CA VAL A 136 16.40 -5.39 4.87
C VAL A 136 16.04 -6.52 5.82
N GLY A 137 14.79 -6.53 6.26
CA GLY A 137 14.29 -7.47 7.25
C GLY A 137 12.82 -7.82 7.04
N ARG A 138 12.35 -8.73 7.88
CA ARG A 138 10.95 -9.11 7.98
C ARG A 138 10.50 -8.97 9.42
N SER A 139 9.31 -8.38 9.61
CA SER A 139 8.61 -8.40 10.89
C SER A 139 7.61 -9.56 10.91
N TYR A 140 7.61 -10.32 11.99
CA TYR A 140 6.56 -11.26 12.34
C TYR A 140 5.80 -10.69 13.53
N GLY A 141 4.66 -10.07 13.26
CA GLY A 141 3.93 -9.27 14.25
C GLY A 141 4.75 -8.06 14.70
N ARG A 142 5.28 -8.14 15.93
CA ARG A 142 6.10 -7.09 16.57
C ARG A 142 7.60 -7.37 16.55
N ASN A 143 8.01 -8.57 16.16
CA ASN A 143 9.40 -8.98 16.18
C ASN A 143 10.03 -8.76 14.81
N ILE A 144 11.01 -7.88 14.73
CA ILE A 144 11.71 -7.53 13.49
C ILE A 144 13.03 -8.29 13.45
N VAL A 145 13.24 -9.06 12.39
CA VAL A 145 14.49 -9.76 12.11
C VAL A 145 15.10 -9.14 10.86
N PHE A 146 16.27 -8.52 10.99
CA PHE A 146 17.06 -8.05 9.85
C PHE A 146 17.89 -9.20 9.33
N SER A 147 17.69 -9.56 8.06
CA SER A 147 18.37 -10.71 7.44
C SER A 147 19.56 -10.28 6.61
N ASP A 148 19.54 -9.06 6.08
CA ASP A 148 20.56 -8.58 5.15
C ASP A 148 20.96 -7.14 5.48
N LYS A 149 22.26 -6.87 5.34
CA LYS A 149 22.89 -5.57 5.54
C LYS A 149 23.79 -5.32 4.34
N SER A 150 23.34 -4.44 3.45
CA SER A 150 24.15 -4.04 2.29
C SER A 150 24.79 -2.69 2.54
N LYS A 151 26.07 -2.55 2.16
CA LYS A 151 26.77 -1.27 2.20
C LYS A 151 26.27 -0.42 1.04
N ARG A 152 25.88 0.81 1.33
CA ARG A 152 25.39 1.73 0.32
C ARG A 152 26.53 2.06 -0.63
N GLN A 153 26.35 1.77 -1.92
CA GLN A 153 27.23 2.31 -2.95
C GLN A 153 26.93 3.80 -3.08
N SER A 154 27.98 4.64 -3.02
CA SER A 154 27.83 6.05 -3.32
C SER A 154 27.27 6.17 -4.73
N PHE A 155 26.36 7.12 -4.93
CA PHE A 155 25.92 7.42 -6.29
C PHE A 155 27.16 7.73 -7.16
N PRO A 156 27.15 7.34 -8.45
CA PRO A 156 28.18 7.77 -9.37
C PRO A 156 28.29 9.31 -9.36
N SER A 157 29.49 9.82 -9.64
CA SER A 157 29.83 11.25 -9.58
C SER A 157 28.77 12.16 -10.22
N ASP A 158 28.60 13.37 -9.67
CA ASP A 158 27.58 14.35 -10.08
C ASP A 158 27.51 14.60 -11.61
N ASP A 159 28.63 14.47 -12.32
CA ASP A 159 28.73 14.54 -13.78
C ASP A 159 27.84 13.52 -14.51
N LEU A 160 27.71 12.29 -13.99
CA LEU A 160 26.85 11.26 -14.57
C LEU A 160 25.39 11.44 -14.15
N MET A 161 25.14 12.09 -13.02
CA MET A 161 23.81 12.23 -12.46
C MET A 161 23.03 13.43 -13.03
N GLN A 162 23.73 14.45 -13.56
CA GLN A 162 23.08 15.55 -14.28
C GLN A 162 22.28 15.06 -15.50
N TYR A 163 22.80 14.08 -16.25
CA TYR A 163 22.11 13.52 -17.42
C TYR A 163 20.85 12.72 -17.07
N VAL A 164 20.78 12.18 -15.86
CA VAL A 164 19.64 11.38 -15.37
C VAL A 164 18.59 12.26 -14.69
N LYS A 165 19.01 13.39 -14.10
CA LYS A 165 18.13 14.29 -13.32
C LYS A 165 17.05 14.97 -14.17
N ASP A 166 17.33 15.19 -15.46
CA ASP A 166 16.41 15.82 -16.42
C ASP A 166 15.67 14.81 -17.31
N ASP A 167 15.92 13.52 -17.15
CA ASP A 167 15.21 12.48 -17.88
C ASP A 167 13.79 12.32 -17.31
N LYS A 168 12.77 12.60 -18.14
CA LYS A 168 11.36 12.45 -17.75
C LYS A 168 10.91 10.98 -17.65
N ASN A 169 11.78 10.04 -18.04
CA ASN A 169 11.49 8.60 -18.06
C ASN A 169 12.04 7.84 -16.84
N ILE A 170 12.71 8.52 -15.90
CA ILE A 170 13.31 7.96 -14.67
C ILE A 170 12.75 8.73 -13.46
#